data_AF-A0A8T7M1S1-F1
#
_entry.id   AF-A0A8T7M1S1-F1
#
_cell.length_a   1.000
_cell.length_b   1.000
_cell.length_c   1.000
_cell.angle_alpha   90.00
_cell.angle_beta   90.00
_cell.angle_gamma   90.00
#
_symmetry.space_group_name_H-M   'P 1'
#
loop_
_entity.id
_entity.type
_entity.pdbx_description
1 polymer ?
#
loop_
_entity_poly.entity_id
_entity_poly.type
_entity_poly.pdbx_seq_one_letter_code
_entity_poly.pdbx_strand_id
1 'polypeptide(L)'
;MKIQKSIILCGFILVQLTLVACSDATTTPLTAAKATSPVNSPIANSPTATLTTLDLQKRWLQGIPCRLPCWEGITPGITTFDEAINLLSKIPRVTNIQFATYFSPVFGPQGKEGEEEVKAATWNWGADIKGGTLLAYPDGEKKIRFINPNYYTNFTLKEAIAFYGELQYIIPYTQMDHVQTYSLEFIFADKGFLLATTATKPLVLEENITLGEFDVYGPTLADLKLMIPIRDEYIQTWKGFKDYDYSCVHVGFLIDDCGKLPAKAP
;
A
#
# COMPACT_ATOMS: atom_id res chain seq x y z
N MET A 1 -35.58 62.11 18.71
CA MET A 1 -35.38 60.71 19.13
C MET A 1 -36.64 59.91 18.82
N LYS A 2 -36.66 59.16 17.71
CA LYS A 2 -37.76 58.25 17.35
C LYS A 2 -37.21 56.82 17.42
N ILE A 3 -37.74 56.00 18.32
CA ILE A 3 -37.35 54.60 18.50
C ILE A 3 -38.26 53.77 17.62
N GLN A 4 -37.70 53.22 16.54
CA GLN A 4 -38.38 52.35 15.60
C GLN A 4 -38.31 50.91 16.15
N LYS A 5 -39.46 50.36 16.54
CA LYS A 5 -39.61 48.97 16.99
C LYS A 5 -39.75 48.06 15.77
N SER A 6 -38.75 47.23 15.51
CA SER A 6 -38.85 46.13 14.55
C SER A 6 -39.36 44.89 15.27
N ILE A 7 -40.53 44.40 14.84
CA ILE A 7 -41.14 43.13 15.25
C ILE A 7 -40.58 42.06 14.31
N ILE A 8 -39.81 41.11 14.84
CA ILE A 8 -39.36 39.92 14.10
C ILE A 8 -40.40 38.82 14.35
N LEU A 9 -41.11 38.43 13.29
CA LEU A 9 -41.99 37.27 13.26
C LEU A 9 -41.10 36.00 13.14
N CYS A 10 -41.03 35.19 14.19
CA CYS A 10 -40.50 33.84 14.10
C CYS A 10 -41.54 32.93 13.44
N GLY A 11 -41.34 32.62 12.16
CA GLY A 11 -42.06 31.55 11.48
C GLY A 11 -41.58 30.19 11.98
N PHE A 12 -42.42 29.51 12.76
CA PHE A 12 -42.29 28.08 13.08
C PHE A 12 -42.56 27.26 11.82
N ILE A 13 -41.51 26.75 11.17
CA ILE A 13 -41.64 25.72 10.12
C ILE A 13 -41.73 24.37 10.83
N LEU A 14 -42.94 23.80 10.82
CA LEU A 14 -43.22 22.44 11.26
C LEU A 14 -42.68 21.48 10.18
N VAL A 15 -41.49 20.91 10.39
CA VAL A 15 -40.99 19.82 9.55
C VAL A 15 -41.68 18.53 10.01
N GLN A 16 -42.60 18.03 9.18
CA GLN A 16 -43.22 16.72 9.33
C GLN A 16 -42.14 15.65 9.14
N LEU A 17 -41.73 15.00 10.22
CA LEU A 17 -40.87 13.82 10.23
C LEU A 17 -41.71 12.63 9.74
N THR A 18 -41.64 12.29 8.46
CA THR A 18 -42.17 11.01 7.97
C THR A 18 -41.19 9.91 8.38
N LEU A 19 -41.56 9.15 9.40
CA LEU A 19 -40.95 7.88 9.75
C LEU A 19 -41.08 6.91 8.57
N VAL A 20 -40.02 6.79 7.78
CA VAL A 20 -39.82 5.62 6.92
C VAL A 20 -39.48 4.47 7.85
N ALA A 21 -40.42 3.53 8.00
CA ALA A 21 -40.16 2.26 8.64
C ALA A 21 -39.10 1.51 7.80
N CYS A 22 -37.88 1.41 8.33
CA CYS A 22 -36.91 0.43 7.86
C CYS A 22 -37.50 -0.95 8.14
N SER A 23 -37.92 -1.64 7.08
CA SER A 23 -38.18 -3.07 7.11
C SER A 23 -36.92 -3.76 7.62
N ASP A 24 -37.06 -4.63 8.62
CA ASP A 24 -36.00 -5.51 9.09
C ASP A 24 -35.42 -6.26 7.89
N ALA A 25 -34.22 -5.86 7.47
CA ALA A 25 -33.40 -6.68 6.61
C ALA A 25 -33.03 -7.90 7.46
N THR A 26 -33.74 -9.00 7.25
CA THR A 26 -33.35 -10.33 7.70
C THR A 26 -31.91 -10.56 7.24
N THR A 27 -30.97 -10.34 8.16
CA THR A 27 -29.57 -10.65 7.98
C THR A 27 -29.49 -12.16 7.87
N THR A 28 -29.48 -12.65 6.63
CA THR A 28 -29.10 -14.03 6.35
C THR A 28 -27.74 -14.23 7.03
N PRO A 29 -27.59 -15.17 7.97
CA PRO A 29 -26.29 -15.44 8.54
C PRO A 29 -25.37 -15.82 7.38
N LEU A 30 -24.35 -14.99 7.13
CA LEU A 30 -23.21 -15.39 6.32
C LEU A 30 -22.69 -16.65 6.99
N THR A 31 -23.00 -17.78 6.37
CA THR A 31 -22.38 -19.05 6.68
C THR A 31 -20.91 -18.78 6.44
N ALA A 32 -20.14 -18.69 7.53
CA ALA A 32 -18.70 -18.61 7.48
C ALA A 32 -18.25 -19.73 6.54
N ALA A 33 -17.79 -19.34 5.35
CA ALA A 33 -17.21 -20.26 4.41
C ALA A 33 -16.09 -20.94 5.19
N LYS A 34 -16.31 -22.21 5.51
CA LYS A 34 -15.36 -23.07 6.22
C LYS A 34 -14.04 -22.88 5.51
N ALA A 35 -13.10 -22.19 6.17
CA ALA A 35 -11.77 -21.96 5.66
C ALA A 35 -11.21 -23.32 5.23
N THR A 36 -11.18 -23.54 3.93
CA THR A 36 -10.59 -24.74 3.37
C THR A 36 -9.14 -24.66 3.76
N SER A 37 -8.72 -25.60 4.61
CA SER A 37 -7.34 -25.73 5.07
C SER A 37 -6.37 -25.54 3.91
N PRO A 38 -5.20 -24.92 4.15
CA PRO A 38 -4.20 -24.72 3.12
C PRO A 38 -3.91 -26.07 2.47
N VAL A 39 -4.08 -26.10 1.14
CA VAL A 39 -3.61 -27.20 0.32
C VAL A 39 -2.12 -27.30 0.59
N ASN A 40 -1.71 -28.35 1.30
CA ASN A 40 -0.33 -28.79 1.36
C ASN A 40 0.10 -29.14 -0.06
N SER A 41 0.50 -28.13 -0.83
CA SER A 41 1.25 -28.34 -2.06
C SER A 41 2.50 -29.11 -1.66
N PRO A 42 2.73 -30.30 -2.24
CA PRO A 42 3.97 -31.02 -2.02
C PRO A 42 5.11 -30.07 -2.40
N ILE A 43 6.00 -29.80 -1.46
CA ILE A 43 7.31 -29.22 -1.75
C ILE A 43 8.01 -30.30 -2.58
N ALA A 44 7.76 -30.29 -3.89
CA ALA A 44 8.44 -31.15 -4.83
C ALA A 44 9.90 -30.73 -4.78
N ASN A 45 10.74 -31.62 -4.26
CA ASN A 45 12.20 -31.57 -4.34
C ASN A 45 12.61 -31.64 -5.82
N SER A 46 12.36 -30.56 -6.57
CA SER A 46 12.78 -30.44 -7.94
C SER A 46 14.26 -30.04 -7.93
N PRO A 47 15.10 -30.62 -8.80
CA PRO A 47 16.54 -30.39 -8.80
C PRO A 47 16.83 -28.90 -8.89
N THR A 48 17.86 -28.46 -8.15
CA THR A 48 18.40 -27.11 -8.03
C THR A 48 18.80 -26.52 -9.39
N ALA A 49 17.82 -26.23 -10.25
CA ALA A 49 18.01 -25.30 -11.34
C ALA A 49 18.24 -23.94 -10.70
N THR A 50 19.42 -23.37 -10.92
CA THR A 50 19.77 -22.03 -10.44
C THR A 50 18.73 -21.05 -10.96
N LEU A 51 17.78 -20.68 -10.10
CA LEU A 51 16.76 -19.69 -10.43
C LEU A 51 17.45 -18.42 -10.91
N THR A 52 17.12 -17.99 -12.12
CA THR A 52 17.64 -16.71 -12.62
C THR A 52 16.96 -15.58 -11.84
N THR A 53 17.55 -14.38 -11.85
CA THR A 53 16.90 -13.22 -11.21
C THR A 53 15.58 -12.87 -11.92
N LEU A 54 15.47 -13.15 -13.23
CA LEU A 54 14.22 -12.95 -13.97
C LEU A 54 13.12 -13.90 -13.45
N ASP A 55 13.47 -15.14 -13.11
CA ASP A 55 12.52 -16.09 -12.55
C ASP A 55 12.05 -15.66 -11.16
N LEU A 56 12.97 -15.25 -10.26
CA LEU A 56 12.61 -14.74 -8.93
C LEU A 56 11.67 -13.54 -9.02
N GLN A 57 11.89 -12.67 -10.00
CA GLN A 57 11.07 -11.50 -10.19
C GLN A 57 9.65 -11.82 -10.65
N LYS A 58 9.44 -12.78 -11.55
CA LYS A 58 8.08 -13.05 -12.07
C LYS A 58 7.31 -14.05 -11.22
N ARG A 59 7.94 -14.72 -10.27
CA ARG A 59 7.28 -15.75 -9.45
C ARG A 59 6.25 -15.19 -8.48
N TRP A 60 6.44 -13.99 -7.93
CA TRP A 60 5.38 -13.36 -7.14
C TRP A 60 4.17 -13.04 -8.02
N LEU A 61 4.35 -12.59 -9.27
CA LEU A 61 3.30 -12.48 -10.29
C LEU A 61 2.70 -13.84 -10.70
N GLN A 62 3.18 -14.96 -10.15
CA GLN A 62 2.64 -16.29 -10.38
C GLN A 62 2.10 -16.91 -9.09
N GLY A 63 2.15 -16.19 -7.97
CA GLY A 63 1.76 -16.70 -6.66
C GLY A 63 2.67 -17.83 -6.18
N ILE A 64 3.94 -17.81 -6.58
CA ILE A 64 4.95 -18.80 -6.20
C ILE A 64 5.97 -18.11 -5.28
N PRO A 65 6.31 -18.71 -4.12
CA PRO A 65 5.78 -19.97 -3.59
C PRO A 65 4.38 -19.86 -2.98
N CYS A 66 3.90 -18.63 -2.76
CA CYS A 66 2.59 -18.35 -2.21
C CYS A 66 1.99 -17.10 -2.89
N ARG A 67 0.68 -16.91 -2.73
CA ARG A 67 -0.04 -15.73 -3.22
C ARG A 67 0.05 -14.59 -2.21
N LEU A 68 0.12 -13.36 -2.72
CA LEU A 68 0.07 -12.15 -1.89
C LEU A 68 -1.16 -12.15 -0.96
N PRO A 69 -1.04 -11.67 0.29
CA PRO A 69 0.10 -10.91 0.84
C PRO A 69 1.30 -11.76 1.31
N CYS A 70 1.30 -13.07 1.09
CA CYS A 70 2.49 -13.89 1.33
C CYS A 70 3.51 -13.69 0.20
N TRP A 71 4.71 -13.25 0.56
CA TRP A 71 5.85 -13.09 -0.34
C TRP A 71 6.99 -13.99 0.11
N GLU A 72 7.35 -14.98 -0.72
CA GLU A 72 8.44 -15.93 -0.42
C GLU A 72 8.29 -16.63 0.96
N GLY A 73 7.04 -16.85 1.38
CA GLY A 73 6.70 -17.44 2.68
C GLY A 73 6.58 -16.43 3.83
N ILE A 74 6.94 -15.16 3.62
CA ILE A 74 6.86 -14.08 4.59
C ILE A 74 5.52 -13.36 4.42
N THR A 75 4.70 -13.30 5.46
CA THR A 75 3.40 -12.64 5.44
C THR A 75 3.35 -11.52 6.47
N PRO A 76 3.18 -10.25 6.06
CA PRO A 76 3.04 -9.13 6.99
C PRO A 76 1.91 -9.35 8.01
N GLY A 77 2.12 -8.90 9.25
CA GLY A 77 1.22 -9.09 10.39
C GLY A 77 1.19 -10.51 10.96
N ILE A 78 1.85 -11.48 10.32
CA ILE A 78 1.86 -12.88 10.75
C ILE A 78 3.28 -13.36 11.05
N THR A 79 4.20 -13.23 10.09
CA THR A 79 5.58 -13.70 10.23
C THR A 79 6.37 -12.79 11.16
N THR A 80 7.06 -13.36 12.14
CA THR A 80 7.96 -12.61 13.02
C THR A 80 9.24 -12.20 12.30
N PHE A 81 9.96 -11.20 12.81
CA PHE A 81 11.22 -10.75 12.22
C PHE A 81 12.23 -11.91 12.09
N ASP A 82 12.45 -12.69 13.16
CA ASP A 82 13.44 -13.78 13.15
C ASP A 82 13.04 -14.91 12.17
N GLU A 83 11.74 -15.24 12.07
CA GLU A 83 11.23 -16.17 11.06
C GLU A 83 11.43 -15.63 9.64
N ALA A 84 11.18 -14.35 9.41
CA ALA A 84 11.36 -13.70 8.12
C ALA A 84 12.82 -13.76 7.66
N ILE A 85 13.78 -13.52 8.56
CA ILE A 85 15.22 -13.65 8.26
C ILE A 85 15.59 -15.09 7.91
N ASN A 86 15.06 -16.06 8.65
CA ASN A 86 15.27 -17.48 8.35
C ASN A 86 14.67 -17.88 6.99
N LEU A 87 13.52 -17.32 6.59
CA LEU A 87 12.94 -17.54 5.27
C LEU A 87 13.76 -16.85 4.17
N LEU A 88 14.12 -15.58 4.38
CA LEU A 88 14.90 -14.77 3.45
C LEU A 88 16.25 -15.43 3.12
N SER A 89 16.95 -15.96 4.13
CA SER A 89 18.23 -16.66 3.95
C SER A 89 18.15 -17.95 3.13
N LYS A 90 16.95 -18.50 2.92
CA LYS A 90 16.71 -19.69 2.09
C LYS A 90 16.36 -19.34 0.64
N ILE A 91 16.05 -18.08 0.35
CA ILE A 91 15.72 -17.66 -1.01
C ILE A 91 17.01 -17.67 -1.83
N PRO A 92 17.04 -18.38 -2.98
CA PRO A 92 18.20 -18.38 -3.86
C PRO A 92 18.61 -16.95 -4.21
N ARG A 93 19.93 -16.69 -4.16
CA ARG A 93 20.56 -15.38 -4.42
C ARG A 93 20.36 -14.28 -3.39
N VAL A 94 19.58 -14.47 -2.34
CA VAL A 94 19.66 -13.55 -1.20
C VAL A 94 21.06 -13.68 -0.60
N THR A 95 21.76 -12.55 -0.50
CA THR A 95 23.07 -12.45 0.14
C THR A 95 23.18 -11.16 0.93
N ASN A 96 24.19 -11.06 1.80
CA ASN A 96 24.49 -9.84 2.56
C ASN A 96 23.26 -9.27 3.29
N ILE A 97 22.60 -10.11 4.09
CA ILE A 97 21.51 -9.65 4.95
C ILE A 97 22.12 -8.77 6.04
N GLN A 98 21.73 -7.50 6.08
CA GLN A 98 22.19 -6.52 7.07
C GLN A 98 21.03 -6.10 7.94
N PHE A 99 21.32 -5.86 9.21
CA PHE A 99 20.32 -5.45 10.19
C PHE A 99 20.48 -3.98 10.51
N ALA A 100 19.36 -3.29 10.62
CA ALA A 100 19.30 -1.91 11.07
C ALA A 100 18.17 -1.74 12.10
N THR A 101 18.35 -0.74 12.94
CA THR A 101 17.29 -0.21 13.78
C THR A 101 16.97 1.18 13.25
N TYR A 102 15.70 1.43 12.94
CA TYR A 102 15.22 2.77 12.58
C TYR A 102 14.31 3.30 13.68
N PHE A 103 14.27 4.62 13.80
CA PHE A 103 13.23 5.31 14.54
C PHE A 103 12.16 5.72 13.52
N SER A 104 11.05 4.98 13.51
CA SER A 104 9.91 5.33 12.67
C SER A 104 9.13 6.43 13.38
N PRO A 105 8.80 7.55 12.72
CA PRO A 105 7.77 8.42 13.24
C PRO A 105 6.48 7.61 13.33
N VAL A 106 5.86 7.63 14.50
CA VAL A 106 4.58 6.97 14.75
C VAL A 106 3.53 8.04 14.67
N PHE A 107 2.73 7.96 13.61
CA PHE A 107 1.53 8.78 13.50
C PHE A 107 0.44 8.07 14.30
N GLY A 108 0.46 8.27 15.62
CA GLY A 108 -0.61 7.80 16.47
C GLY A 108 -1.95 8.40 16.00
N PRO A 109 -3.10 7.77 16.31
CA PRO A 109 -4.44 8.22 15.89
C PRO A 109 -4.84 9.64 16.36
N GLN A 110 -3.96 10.34 17.07
CA GLN A 110 -4.13 11.72 17.54
C GLN A 110 -3.00 12.68 17.08
N GLY A 111 -2.16 12.28 16.11
CA GLY A 111 -1.06 13.13 15.63
C GLY A 111 0.01 13.43 16.70
N LYS A 112 0.10 12.61 17.76
CA LYS A 112 1.20 12.72 18.72
C LYS A 112 2.44 12.12 18.08
N GLU A 113 3.39 12.99 17.78
CA GLU A 113 4.73 12.61 17.34
C GLU A 113 5.39 11.77 18.44
N GLY A 114 5.75 10.55 18.07
CA GLY A 114 6.58 9.66 18.86
C GLY A 114 7.53 8.93 17.92
N GLU A 115 8.67 8.53 18.45
CA GLU A 115 9.61 7.67 17.74
C GLU A 115 9.47 6.27 18.33
N GLU A 116 9.18 5.29 17.47
CA GLU A 116 9.24 3.88 17.84
C GLU A 116 10.43 3.22 17.16
N GLU A 117 11.16 2.44 17.97
CA GLU A 117 12.27 1.62 17.50
C GLU A 117 11.72 0.46 16.65
N VAL A 118 11.98 0.49 15.35
CA VAL A 118 11.61 -0.58 14.43
C VAL A 118 12.86 -1.34 13.98
N LYS A 119 12.77 -2.68 14.01
CA LYS A 119 13.79 -3.53 13.42
C LYS A 119 13.61 -3.58 11.91
N ALA A 120 14.72 -3.56 11.20
CA ALA A 120 14.73 -3.72 9.77
C ALA A 120 15.86 -4.64 9.32
N ALA A 121 15.66 -5.22 8.15
CA ALA A 121 16.73 -5.88 7.43
C ALA A 121 16.74 -5.43 5.98
N THR A 122 17.93 -5.28 5.43
CA THR A 122 18.19 -5.11 4.01
C THR A 122 18.92 -6.34 3.49
N TRP A 123 18.81 -6.60 2.20
CA TRP A 123 19.56 -7.68 1.55
C TRP A 123 19.98 -7.28 0.15
N ASN A 124 20.83 -8.10 -0.46
CA ASN A 124 21.20 -8.02 -1.86
C ASN A 124 20.74 -9.26 -2.65
N TRP A 125 20.53 -9.09 -3.95
CA TRP A 125 20.34 -10.16 -4.93
C TRP A 125 21.69 -10.59 -5.54
N GLY A 126 22.50 -11.32 -4.79
CA GLY A 126 23.91 -11.59 -5.12
C GLY A 126 24.82 -10.44 -4.67
N ALA A 127 26.06 -10.42 -5.14
CA ALA A 127 27.09 -9.53 -4.57
C ALA A 127 26.73 -8.04 -4.61
N ASP A 128 26.28 -7.54 -5.77
CA ASP A 128 26.36 -6.09 -6.04
C ASP A 128 25.03 -5.39 -6.24
N ILE A 129 23.91 -6.07 -6.01
CA ILE A 129 22.60 -5.49 -6.35
C ILE A 129 21.68 -5.48 -5.14
N LYS A 130 21.17 -4.29 -4.83
CA LYS A 130 20.17 -4.06 -3.80
C LYS A 130 18.97 -5.01 -3.99
N GLY A 131 18.71 -5.78 -2.94
CA GLY A 131 17.70 -6.82 -2.91
C GLY A 131 16.35 -6.33 -2.45
N GLY A 132 16.34 -5.51 -1.40
CA GLY A 132 15.13 -4.95 -0.84
C GLY A 132 15.28 -4.63 0.62
N THR A 133 14.16 -4.38 1.27
CA THR A 133 14.08 -4.06 2.69
C THR A 133 12.83 -4.69 3.30
N LEU A 134 12.90 -5.12 4.56
CA LEU A 134 11.75 -5.47 5.37
C LEU A 134 11.81 -4.72 6.70
N LEU A 135 10.65 -4.33 7.23
CA LEU A 135 10.52 -3.68 8.52
C LEU A 135 9.54 -4.46 9.39
N ALA A 136 9.85 -4.58 10.68
CA ALA A 136 8.94 -5.11 11.68
C ALA A 136 8.14 -4.00 12.38
N TYR A 137 7.01 -4.37 12.94
CA TYR A 137 6.34 -3.59 13.97
C TYR A 137 7.26 -3.43 15.20
N PRO A 138 7.12 -2.31 15.92
CA PRO A 138 7.84 -2.07 17.18
C PRO A 138 7.23 -2.83 18.37
N ASP A 139 6.30 -3.75 18.11
CA ASP A 139 5.64 -4.55 19.14
C ASP A 139 6.55 -5.64 19.71
N GLY A 140 6.09 -6.29 20.79
CA GLY A 140 6.85 -7.34 21.46
C GLY A 140 7.08 -8.57 20.57
N GLU A 141 6.20 -8.83 19.61
CA GLU A 141 6.29 -9.97 18.69
C GLU A 141 7.17 -9.68 17.46
N LYS A 142 7.42 -8.40 17.17
CA LYS A 142 8.23 -7.90 16.06
C LYS A 142 7.79 -8.53 14.73
N LYS A 143 6.49 -8.58 14.51
CA LYS A 143 5.91 -9.09 13.25
C LYS A 143 6.28 -8.18 12.10
N ILE A 144 6.46 -8.74 10.91
CA ILE A 144 6.75 -7.95 9.71
C ILE A 144 5.60 -6.99 9.43
N ARG A 145 5.91 -5.70 9.30
CA ARG A 145 5.00 -4.61 8.95
C ARG A 145 4.88 -4.50 7.43
N PHE A 146 6.01 -4.45 6.73
CA PHE A 146 6.04 -4.44 5.27
C PHE A 146 7.35 -5.02 4.71
N ILE A 147 7.31 -5.33 3.42
CA ILE A 147 8.42 -5.83 2.62
C ILE A 147 8.46 -5.02 1.32
N ASN A 148 9.62 -4.47 0.97
CA ASN A 148 9.90 -3.74 -0.26
C ASN A 148 11.01 -4.48 -1.03
N PRO A 149 10.69 -5.51 -1.83
CA PRO A 149 11.68 -6.14 -2.71
C PRO A 149 12.04 -5.19 -3.85
N ASN A 150 13.33 -4.97 -4.06
CA ASN A 150 13.82 -4.18 -5.18
C ASN A 150 14.13 -5.10 -6.36
N TYR A 151 13.31 -5.08 -7.41
CA TYR A 151 13.54 -5.87 -8.61
C TYR A 151 14.28 -5.08 -9.69
N TYR A 152 15.06 -5.78 -10.50
CA TYR A 152 15.94 -5.18 -11.50
C TYR A 152 15.26 -4.81 -12.79
N THR A 153 14.29 -5.62 -13.20
CA THR A 153 13.56 -5.38 -14.43
C THR A 153 12.25 -4.74 -14.08
N ASN A 154 11.71 -4.00 -15.03
CA ASN A 154 10.41 -3.40 -14.88
C ASN A 154 9.36 -4.42 -15.31
N PHE A 155 8.22 -4.41 -14.63
CA PHE A 155 7.00 -5.05 -15.08
C PHE A 155 5.95 -3.97 -15.31
N THR A 156 4.91 -4.31 -16.05
CA THR A 156 3.86 -3.36 -16.43
C THR A 156 2.65 -3.47 -15.52
N LEU A 157 1.89 -2.38 -15.39
CA LEU A 157 0.59 -2.42 -14.72
C LEU A 157 -0.36 -3.43 -15.38
N LYS A 158 -0.30 -3.57 -16.70
CA LYS A 158 -1.03 -4.60 -17.45
C LYS A 158 -0.73 -6.02 -16.99
N GLU A 159 0.54 -6.37 -16.80
CA GLU A 159 0.94 -7.69 -16.28
C GLU A 159 0.39 -7.93 -14.87
N ALA A 160 0.45 -6.91 -14.00
CA ALA A 160 -0.09 -7.01 -12.66
C ALA A 160 -1.61 -7.19 -12.66
N ILE A 161 -2.35 -6.40 -13.46
CA ILE A 161 -3.81 -6.51 -13.57
C ILE A 161 -4.22 -7.87 -14.15
N ALA A 162 -3.51 -8.35 -15.16
CA ALA A 162 -3.79 -9.65 -15.78
C ALA A 162 -3.69 -10.81 -14.78
N PHE A 163 -2.84 -10.69 -13.76
CA PHE A 163 -2.65 -11.74 -12.76
C PHE A 163 -3.46 -11.56 -11.49
N TYR A 164 -3.48 -10.35 -10.92
CA TYR A 164 -4.11 -10.05 -9.63
C TYR A 164 -5.54 -9.52 -9.73
N GLY A 165 -6.01 -9.22 -10.95
CA GLY A 165 -7.30 -8.58 -11.20
C GLY A 165 -7.20 -7.06 -11.14
N GLU A 166 -8.33 -6.38 -11.07
CA GLU A 166 -8.34 -4.92 -10.98
C GLU A 166 -7.88 -4.45 -9.58
N LEU A 167 -7.01 -3.45 -9.56
CA LEU A 167 -6.70 -2.67 -8.35
C LEU A 167 -7.93 -1.90 -7.86
N GLN A 168 -7.96 -1.57 -6.56
CA GLN A 168 -9.11 -0.89 -5.95
C GLN A 168 -8.89 0.61 -5.77
N TYR A 169 -7.64 1.02 -5.54
CA TYR A 169 -7.31 2.42 -5.25
C TYR A 169 -6.04 2.86 -5.96
N ILE A 170 -5.90 4.17 -6.10
CA ILE A 170 -4.71 4.83 -6.60
C ILE A 170 -4.40 6.05 -5.73
N ILE A 171 -3.12 6.31 -5.50
CA ILE A 171 -2.64 7.54 -4.86
C ILE A 171 -1.78 8.28 -5.88
N PRO A 172 -2.33 9.31 -6.55
CA PRO A 172 -1.57 10.23 -7.36
C PRO A 172 -1.02 11.36 -6.49
N TYR A 173 0.30 11.50 -6.45
CA TYR A 173 0.90 12.59 -5.69
C TYR A 173 2.14 13.18 -6.35
N THR A 174 2.40 14.45 -6.06
CA THR A 174 3.62 15.13 -6.44
C THR A 174 4.46 15.41 -5.22
N GLN A 175 5.75 15.18 -5.33
CA GLN A 175 6.71 15.58 -4.31
C GLN A 175 7.51 16.77 -4.82
N MET A 176 7.59 17.82 -4.00
CA MET A 176 8.54 18.92 -4.21
C MET A 176 9.63 18.81 -3.15
N ASP A 177 10.78 18.29 -3.58
CA ASP A 177 12.03 18.42 -2.85
C ASP A 177 12.97 19.32 -3.67
N HIS A 178 13.98 18.75 -4.34
CA HIS A 178 14.86 19.49 -5.27
C HIS A 178 14.34 19.53 -6.71
N VAL A 179 13.61 18.50 -7.14
CA VAL A 179 12.99 18.38 -8.45
C VAL A 179 11.56 17.92 -8.23
N GLN A 180 10.61 18.52 -8.93
CA GLN A 180 9.23 18.06 -8.87
C GLN A 180 9.13 16.65 -9.48
N THR A 181 8.69 15.69 -8.67
CA THR A 181 8.39 14.33 -9.11
C THR A 181 6.89 14.09 -9.03
N TYR A 182 6.40 13.26 -9.94
CA TYR A 182 5.03 12.79 -10.05
C TYR A 182 5.06 11.29 -9.80
N SER A 183 4.28 10.85 -8.82
CA SER A 183 4.21 9.47 -8.39
C SER A 183 2.79 8.96 -8.52
N LEU A 184 2.66 7.70 -8.93
CA LEU A 184 1.41 6.96 -8.87
C LEU A 184 1.66 5.69 -8.06
N GLU A 185 0.91 5.51 -6.98
CA GLU A 185 0.84 4.23 -6.26
C GLU A 185 -0.48 3.52 -6.59
N PHE A 186 -0.37 2.28 -7.07
CA PHE A 186 -1.45 1.41 -7.48
C PHE A 186 -1.72 0.37 -6.39
N ILE A 187 -2.90 0.42 -5.77
CA ILE A 187 -3.19 -0.33 -4.54
C ILE A 187 -4.10 -1.53 -4.83
N PHE A 188 -3.57 -2.72 -4.59
CA PHE A 188 -4.30 -3.99 -4.58
C PHE A 188 -4.63 -4.34 -3.12
N ALA A 189 -5.54 -3.58 -2.53
CA ALA A 189 -5.82 -3.57 -1.09
C ALA A 189 -6.20 -4.96 -0.58
N ASP A 190 -7.04 -5.69 -1.31
CA ASP A 190 -7.49 -7.03 -0.92
C ASP A 190 -6.42 -8.13 -1.13
N LYS A 191 -5.30 -7.77 -1.75
CA LYS A 191 -4.11 -8.61 -1.90
C LYS A 191 -2.95 -8.17 -1.00
N GLY A 192 -3.08 -7.06 -0.29
CA GLY A 192 -2.07 -6.52 0.62
C GLY A 192 -0.77 -6.13 -0.08
N PHE A 193 -0.84 -5.49 -1.25
CA PHE A 193 0.33 -4.94 -1.90
C PHE A 193 0.02 -3.67 -2.68
N LEU A 194 1.06 -2.92 -3.02
CA LEU A 194 0.99 -1.80 -3.95
C LEU A 194 2.19 -1.82 -4.89
N LEU A 195 2.02 -1.09 -5.99
CA LEU A 195 3.03 -0.90 -7.01
C LEU A 195 3.20 0.60 -7.22
N ALA A 196 4.42 1.08 -7.39
CA ALA A 196 4.63 2.50 -7.65
C ALA A 196 5.49 2.77 -8.89
N THR A 197 5.28 3.94 -9.45
CA THR A 197 6.09 4.50 -10.52
C THR A 197 6.24 6.01 -10.32
N THR A 198 7.37 6.54 -10.76
CA THR A 198 7.73 7.94 -10.58
C THR A 198 8.30 8.53 -11.86
N ALA A 199 8.02 9.81 -12.11
CA ALA A 199 8.58 10.55 -13.23
C ALA A 199 8.78 12.03 -12.88
N THR A 200 9.60 12.72 -13.68
CA THR A 200 9.83 14.18 -13.55
C THR A 200 8.80 15.02 -14.33
N LYS A 201 7.81 14.38 -14.92
CA LYS A 201 6.68 14.99 -15.64
C LYS A 201 5.39 14.30 -15.21
N PRO A 202 4.23 14.95 -15.35
CA PRO A 202 2.94 14.29 -15.12
C PRO A 202 2.87 12.97 -15.87
N LEU A 203 2.59 11.88 -15.14
CA LEU A 203 2.47 10.56 -15.74
C LEU A 203 1.14 10.49 -16.51
N VAL A 204 1.24 10.08 -17.77
CA VAL A 204 0.07 9.67 -18.56
C VAL A 204 -0.24 8.23 -18.18
N LEU A 205 -1.44 8.01 -17.66
CA LEU A 205 -1.82 6.69 -17.18
C LEU A 205 -2.18 5.77 -18.35
N GLU A 206 -1.39 4.73 -18.55
CA GLU A 206 -1.56 3.76 -19.62
C GLU A 206 -1.29 2.32 -19.14
N GLU A 207 -1.82 1.32 -19.86
CA GLU A 207 -1.66 -0.10 -19.50
C GLU A 207 -0.20 -0.53 -19.37
N ASN A 208 0.66 -0.01 -20.23
CA ASN A 208 2.06 -0.41 -20.31
C ASN A 208 2.97 0.44 -19.42
N ILE A 209 2.40 1.23 -18.49
CA ILE A 209 3.20 1.98 -17.53
C ILE A 209 4.11 1.03 -16.76
N THR A 210 5.38 1.42 -16.74
CA THR A 210 6.46 0.68 -16.10
C THR A 210 6.47 0.97 -14.61
N LEU A 211 6.53 -0.09 -13.81
CA LEU A 211 6.52 -0.03 -12.36
C LEU A 211 7.94 -0.30 -11.83
N GLY A 212 8.40 0.55 -10.92
CA GLY A 212 9.74 0.51 -10.35
C GLY A 212 9.78 0.10 -8.87
N GLU A 213 8.63 0.11 -8.20
CA GLU A 213 8.50 -0.19 -6.78
C GLU A 213 7.37 -1.18 -6.53
N PHE A 214 7.59 -2.04 -5.54
CA PHE A 214 6.68 -3.10 -5.12
C PHE A 214 6.76 -3.23 -3.61
N ASP A 215 5.63 -3.02 -2.95
CA ASP A 215 5.52 -3.14 -1.50
C ASP A 215 4.44 -4.14 -1.13
N VAL A 216 4.76 -5.01 -0.18
CA VAL A 216 3.85 -5.98 0.41
C VAL A 216 3.58 -5.58 1.86
N TYR A 217 2.31 -5.43 2.20
CA TYR A 217 1.83 -5.05 3.52
C TYR A 217 0.69 -6.00 3.96
N GLY A 218 0.07 -5.73 5.10
CA GLY A 218 -1.07 -6.52 5.56
C GLY A 218 -2.28 -6.42 4.61
N PRO A 219 -3.26 -7.34 4.66
CA PRO A 219 -4.37 -7.40 3.70
C PRO A 219 -5.43 -6.31 3.88
N THR A 220 -5.18 -5.27 4.70
CA THR A 220 -6.16 -4.22 4.98
C THR A 220 -5.64 -2.83 4.62
N LEU A 221 -6.55 -1.92 4.31
CA LEU A 221 -6.21 -0.51 4.10
C LEU A 221 -5.65 0.14 5.38
N ALA A 222 -6.01 -0.39 6.56
CA ALA A 222 -5.41 0.06 7.82
C ALA A 222 -3.92 -0.30 7.87
N ASP A 223 -3.53 -1.49 7.41
CA ASP A 223 -2.13 -1.89 7.31
C ASP A 223 -1.36 -1.01 6.31
N LEU A 224 -1.99 -0.64 5.19
CA LEU A 224 -1.42 0.33 4.25
C LEU A 224 -1.12 1.67 4.92
N LYS A 225 -2.08 2.21 5.68
CA LYS A 225 -1.93 3.50 6.37
C LYS A 225 -0.87 3.46 7.48
N LEU A 226 -0.59 2.27 8.01
CA LEU A 226 0.57 2.07 8.85
C LEU A 226 1.84 2.19 8.00
N MET A 227 1.92 1.59 6.81
CA MET A 227 3.11 1.69 5.97
C MET A 227 3.38 3.11 5.45
N ILE A 228 2.36 3.76 4.92
CA ILE A 228 2.44 5.11 4.34
C ILE A 228 1.46 5.99 5.12
N PRO A 229 1.93 7.00 5.87
CA PRO A 229 1.08 7.87 6.67
C PRO A 229 0.30 8.83 5.75
N ILE A 230 -0.70 8.27 5.06
CA ILE A 230 -1.52 8.97 4.09
C ILE A 230 -2.93 9.21 4.62
N ARG A 231 -3.42 10.43 4.38
CA ARG A 231 -4.80 10.81 4.70
C ARG A 231 -5.78 10.21 3.70
N ASP A 232 -6.98 9.88 4.17
CA ASP A 232 -8.00 9.16 3.40
C ASP A 232 -8.42 9.90 2.13
N GLU A 233 -8.42 11.23 2.15
CA GLU A 233 -8.75 12.08 1.01
C GLU A 233 -7.81 11.94 -0.19
N TYR A 234 -6.60 11.40 0.01
CA TYR A 234 -5.63 11.18 -1.05
C TYR A 234 -5.73 9.81 -1.71
N ILE A 235 -6.47 8.89 -1.09
CA ILE A 235 -6.72 7.55 -1.61
C ILE A 235 -7.94 7.64 -2.52
N GLN A 236 -7.71 7.60 -3.83
CA GLN A 236 -8.78 7.70 -4.82
C GLN A 236 -9.20 6.30 -5.27
N THR A 237 -10.51 6.08 -5.44
CA THR A 237 -11.01 4.83 -6.05
C THR A 237 -10.51 4.71 -7.50
N TRP A 238 -10.06 3.52 -7.88
CA TRP A 238 -9.69 3.21 -9.26
C TRP A 238 -10.88 3.35 -10.21
N LYS A 239 -10.71 4.13 -11.28
CA LYS A 239 -11.70 4.43 -12.33
C LYS A 239 -11.19 4.03 -13.73
N GLY A 240 -10.21 3.11 -13.79
CA GLY A 240 -9.50 2.75 -15.01
C GLY A 240 -8.38 3.73 -15.37
N PHE A 241 -7.96 3.68 -16.63
CA PHE A 241 -6.91 4.53 -17.24
C PHE A 241 -7.40 5.97 -17.53
N LYS A 242 -8.08 6.57 -16.56
CA LYS A 242 -8.51 7.98 -16.61
C LYS A 242 -7.48 8.86 -15.93
N ASP A 243 -7.56 10.16 -16.18
CA ASP A 243 -6.77 11.12 -15.42
C ASP A 243 -7.21 11.19 -13.96
N TYR A 244 -6.25 11.43 -13.08
CA TYR A 244 -6.48 11.70 -11.66
C TYR A 244 -5.86 13.04 -11.26
N ASP A 245 -6.44 13.67 -10.25
CA ASP A 245 -5.92 14.89 -9.67
C ASP A 245 -4.78 14.54 -8.71
N TYR A 246 -3.61 15.14 -8.92
CA TYR A 246 -2.45 14.91 -8.07
C TYR A 246 -2.59 15.69 -6.77
N SER A 247 -2.36 15.00 -5.67
CA SER A 247 -2.17 15.62 -4.35
C SER A 247 -0.72 16.05 -4.19
N CYS A 248 -0.42 16.95 -3.26
CA CYS A 248 0.97 17.36 -3.05
C CYS A 248 1.51 16.91 -1.69
N VAL A 249 2.77 16.50 -1.67
CA VAL A 249 3.49 15.98 -0.49
C VAL A 249 4.82 16.72 -0.36
N HIS A 250 5.17 17.16 0.85
CA HIS A 250 6.45 17.80 1.12
C HIS A 250 7.21 17.00 2.19
N VAL A 251 8.38 16.45 1.81
CA VAL A 251 9.36 15.85 2.74
C VAL A 251 8.73 14.88 3.76
N GLY A 252 8.01 13.86 3.29
CA GLY A 252 7.42 12.84 4.17
C GLY A 252 6.20 13.29 4.97
N PHE A 253 5.74 14.54 4.80
CA PHE A 253 4.52 15.07 5.39
C PHE A 253 3.60 15.62 4.30
N LEU A 254 2.31 15.30 4.39
CA LEU A 254 1.30 15.81 3.47
C LEU A 254 0.93 17.23 3.91
N ILE A 255 1.30 18.23 3.11
CA ILE A 255 0.97 19.65 3.38
C ILE A 255 -0.23 20.03 2.49
N ASP A 256 -1.19 20.75 3.06
CA ASP A 256 -2.43 21.17 2.41
C ASP A 256 -2.26 22.15 1.23
N ASP A 257 -1.09 22.77 1.08
CA ASP A 257 -0.92 23.86 0.12
C ASP A 257 0.48 23.88 -0.52
N CYS A 258 0.59 23.32 -1.72
CA CYS A 258 1.81 23.43 -2.54
C CYS A 258 1.80 24.65 -3.46
N GLY A 259 0.91 25.61 -3.21
CA GLY A 259 0.56 26.57 -4.25
C GLY A 259 -0.17 25.86 -5.39
N LYS A 260 -0.98 26.60 -6.13
CA LYS A 260 -1.72 26.05 -7.27
C LYS A 260 -0.73 25.39 -8.23
N LEU A 261 -0.77 24.05 -8.33
CA LEU A 261 -0.14 23.36 -9.45
C LEU A 261 -0.59 24.07 -10.72
N PRO A 262 0.31 24.38 -11.68
CA PRO A 262 -0.09 25.02 -12.91
C PRO A 262 -1.22 24.18 -13.51
N ALA A 263 -2.38 24.82 -13.73
CA ALA A 263 -3.53 24.17 -14.32
C ALA A 263 -3.08 23.39 -15.56
N LYS A 264 -3.52 22.14 -15.70
CA LYS A 264 -3.15 21.23 -16.80
C LYS A 264 -2.95 22.02 -18.09
N ALA A 265 -1.74 21.95 -18.66
CA ALA A 265 -1.54 22.43 -20.01
C ALA A 265 -2.49 21.64 -20.94
N PRO A 266 -3.26 22.32 -21.80
CA PRO A 266 -4.25 21.69 -22.67
C PRO A 266 -3.64 20.68 -23.65
#